data_AF-A0A9E5QIV8-F1
#
_entry.id   AF-A0A9E5QIV8-F1
#
_cell.length_a   1.000
_cell.length_b   1.000
_cell.length_c   1.000
_cell.angle_alpha   90.00
_cell.angle_beta   90.00
_cell.angle_gamma   90.00
#
_symmetry.space_group_name_H-M   'P 1'
#
loop_
_entity.id
_entity.type
_entity.pdbx_description
1 polymer ?
#
loop_
_entity_poly.entity_id
_entity_poly.type
_entity_poly.pdbx_seq_one_letter_code
_entity_poly.pdbx_strand_id
1 'polypeptide(L)'
;MTAGSGWYRHNDRMPLQVRFFWFVAVPLLTPLFGYFPGKRLRMVGDLPAGVAWQWRRWGTNPDYLLSEGEPMRRRFDAVAAPVLGFSFEDDAVITKPAVDQLHGFYRRARVERRHLAPADAGRRRIGHFGYFSPESRDGLWRDTLAWLRGKAAR
;
A
#
# COMPACT_ATOMS: atom_id res chain seq x y z
N MET A 1 -8.50 -2.20 3.04
CA MET A 1 -7.53 -2.49 1.95
C MET A 1 -6.12 -2.32 2.49
N THR A 2 -5.17 -3.14 2.03
CA THR A 2 -3.75 -2.92 2.33
C THR A 2 -3.22 -1.80 1.45
N ALA A 3 -3.19 -0.58 1.99
CA ALA A 3 -2.43 0.52 1.43
C ALA A 3 -1.15 0.66 2.25
N GLY A 4 0.00 0.73 1.59
CA GLY A 4 1.28 0.83 2.27
C GLY A 4 2.32 1.59 1.46
N SER A 5 3.45 1.84 2.12
CA SER A 5 4.61 2.42 1.50
C SER A 5 5.18 1.52 0.41
N GLY A 6 5.56 2.13 -0.71
CA GLY A 6 6.28 1.46 -1.80
C GLY A 6 7.79 1.39 -1.59
N TRP A 7 8.31 1.82 -0.43
CA TRP A 7 9.76 1.80 -0.17
C TRP A 7 10.30 0.37 -0.24
N TYR A 8 11.22 0.15 -1.18
CA TYR A 8 11.64 -1.19 -1.59
C TYR A 8 12.18 -2.08 -0.45
N ARG A 9 12.71 -1.49 0.64
CA ARG A 9 13.24 -2.24 1.78
C ARG A 9 12.17 -2.83 2.70
N HIS A 10 10.92 -2.38 2.61
CA HIS A 10 9.83 -2.99 3.36
C HIS A 10 9.39 -4.34 2.81
N ASN A 11 9.72 -4.67 1.55
CA ASN A 11 9.32 -5.93 0.95
C ASN A 11 10.42 -6.99 1.11
N ASP A 12 10.30 -7.80 2.15
CA ASP A 12 11.16 -8.95 2.47
C ASP A 12 10.76 -10.24 1.75
N ARG A 13 9.52 -10.33 1.25
CA ARG A 13 8.98 -11.50 0.55
C ARG A 13 9.37 -11.59 -0.92
N MET A 14 9.58 -10.44 -1.57
CA MET A 14 9.92 -10.30 -2.99
C MET A 14 11.06 -9.30 -3.22
N PRO A 15 12.19 -9.37 -2.48
CA PRO A 15 13.19 -8.32 -2.46
C PRO A 15 13.90 -8.17 -3.81
N LEU A 16 14.13 -9.28 -4.53
CA LEU A 16 14.79 -9.26 -5.83
C LEU A 16 13.88 -8.64 -6.90
N GLN A 17 12.60 -9.02 -6.92
CA GLN A 17 11.61 -8.53 -7.87
C GLN A 17 11.38 -7.02 -7.70
N VAL A 18 11.21 -6.56 -6.45
CA VAL A 18 11.00 -5.14 -6.16
C VAL A 18 12.25 -4.32 -6.47
N ARG A 19 13.46 -4.83 -6.16
CA ARG A 19 14.71 -4.15 -6.54
C ARG A 19 14.90 -4.12 -8.06
N PHE A 20 14.67 -5.23 -8.75
CA PHE A 20 14.72 -5.27 -10.21
C PHE A 20 13.78 -4.25 -10.83
N PHE A 21 12.53 -4.18 -10.35
CA PHE A 21 11.56 -3.21 -10.83
C PHE A 21 12.06 -1.76 -10.69
N TRP A 22 12.54 -1.37 -9.50
CA TRP A 22 12.94 0.01 -9.23
C TRP A 22 14.30 0.43 -9.80
N PHE A 23 15.27 -0.48 -9.81
CA PHE A 23 16.66 -0.16 -10.17
C PHE A 23 17.05 -0.59 -11.58
N VAL A 24 16.25 -1.46 -12.23
CA VAL A 24 16.53 -1.95 -13.59
C VAL A 24 15.37 -1.65 -14.53
N ALA A 25 14.16 -2.17 -14.25
CA ALA A 25 13.05 -2.10 -15.20
C ALA A 25 12.59 -0.66 -15.45
N VAL A 26 12.27 0.11 -14.40
CA VAL A 26 11.85 1.52 -14.57
C VAL A 26 12.93 2.37 -15.26
N PRO A 27 14.19 2.43 -14.79
CA PRO A 27 15.17 3.33 -15.37
C PRO A 27 15.62 2.95 -16.79
N LEU A 28 15.53 1.68 -17.20
CA LEU A 28 15.88 1.27 -18.56
C LEU A 28 14.70 1.37 -19.53
N LEU A 29 13.50 0.95 -19.11
CA LEU A 29 12.37 0.82 -20.03
C LEU A 29 11.61 2.13 -20.20
N THR A 30 11.48 2.96 -19.15
CA THR A 30 10.78 4.25 -19.27
C THR A 30 11.39 5.18 -20.32
N PRO A 31 12.72 5.42 -20.38
CA PRO A 31 13.29 6.25 -21.43
C PRO A 31 13.28 5.56 -22.81
N LEU A 32 13.41 4.23 -22.86
CA LEU A 32 13.43 3.47 -24.12
C LEU A 32 12.10 3.56 -24.88
N PHE A 33 10.97 3.54 -24.16
CA PHE A 33 9.64 3.56 -24.77
C PHE A 33 8.92 4.91 -24.67
N GLY A 34 9.46 5.88 -23.92
CA GLY A 34 8.78 7.14 -23.59
C GLY A 34 7.65 7.00 -22.56
N TYR A 35 7.42 5.79 -22.06
CA TYR A 35 6.50 5.41 -20.99
C TYR A 35 7.00 4.09 -20.39
N PHE A 36 6.48 3.67 -19.22
CA PHE A 36 6.79 2.34 -18.68
C PHE A 36 5.80 1.30 -19.25
N PRO A 37 6.23 0.30 -20.03
CA PRO A 37 5.34 -0.66 -20.71
C PRO A 37 4.92 -1.84 -19.80
N GLY A 38 4.40 -1.54 -18.61
CA GLY A 38 4.14 -2.58 -17.60
C GLY A 38 3.05 -3.59 -17.97
N LYS A 39 2.14 -3.32 -18.91
CA LYS A 39 1.17 -4.33 -19.38
C LYS A 39 1.87 -5.45 -20.15
N ARG A 40 2.80 -5.08 -21.05
CA ARG A 40 3.57 -6.05 -21.85
C ARG A 40 4.46 -6.95 -20.99
N LEU A 41 4.92 -6.42 -19.85
CA LEU A 41 5.75 -7.14 -18.89
C LEU A 41 4.95 -7.88 -17.80
N ARG A 42 3.60 -7.78 -17.81
CA ARG A 42 2.72 -8.31 -16.75
C ARG A 42 3.10 -7.82 -15.34
N MET A 43 3.48 -6.56 -15.23
CA MET A 43 3.85 -5.90 -13.97
C MET A 43 2.69 -4.99 -13.49
N VAL A 44 2.96 -3.69 -13.35
CA VAL A 44 2.10 -2.67 -12.73
C VAL A 44 1.15 -1.96 -13.71
N GLY A 45 1.06 -2.44 -14.96
CA GLY A 45 0.38 -1.75 -16.06
C GLY A 45 1.22 -0.64 -16.70
N ASP A 46 0.70 -0.03 -17.76
CA ASP A 46 1.42 1.03 -18.48
C ASP A 46 1.36 2.34 -17.70
N LEU A 47 2.50 3.02 -17.55
CA LEU A 47 2.59 4.27 -16.80
C LEU A 47 3.20 5.37 -17.67
N PRO A 48 2.63 6.58 -17.69
CA PRO A 48 3.30 7.75 -18.25
C PRO A 48 4.69 7.95 -17.62
N ALA A 49 5.66 8.43 -18.40
CA ALA A 49 7.04 8.55 -17.92
C ALA A 49 7.17 9.35 -16.62
N GLY A 50 6.49 10.50 -16.51
CA GLY A 50 6.50 11.32 -15.30
C GLY A 50 5.98 10.58 -14.07
N VAL A 51 4.92 9.78 -14.22
CA VAL A 51 4.35 8.96 -13.15
C VAL A 51 5.32 7.85 -12.74
N ALA A 52 5.93 7.16 -13.71
CA ALA A 52 6.92 6.11 -13.42
C ALA A 52 8.13 6.65 -12.64
N TRP A 53 8.66 7.82 -13.04
CA TRP A 53 9.78 8.45 -12.35
C TRP A 53 9.43 8.97 -10.97
N GLN A 54 8.27 9.61 -10.82
CA GLN A 54 7.78 10.06 -9.51
C GLN A 54 7.59 8.86 -8.59
N TRP A 55 6.95 7.80 -9.07
CA TRP A 55 6.71 6.61 -8.27
C TRP A 55 8.00 5.91 -7.88
N ARG A 56 9.00 5.84 -8.79
CA ARG A 56 10.34 5.36 -8.45
C ARG A 56 10.97 6.19 -7.34
N ARG A 57 10.91 7.53 -7.43
CA ARG A 57 11.46 8.41 -6.39
C ARG A 57 10.87 8.09 -5.02
N TRP A 58 9.56 7.84 -4.94
CA TRP A 58 8.92 7.37 -3.70
C TRP A 58 9.40 5.96 -3.31
N GLY A 59 9.35 5.01 -4.24
CA GLY A 59 9.71 3.61 -4.00
C GLY A 59 11.17 3.39 -3.59
N THR A 60 12.06 4.34 -3.88
CA THR A 60 13.46 4.31 -3.47
C THR A 60 13.81 5.21 -2.28
N ASN A 61 12.84 5.96 -1.72
CA ASN A 61 13.06 6.88 -0.62
C ASN A 61 12.45 6.35 0.70
N PRO A 62 13.19 6.36 1.83
CA PRO A 62 12.67 5.89 3.12
C PRO A 62 11.46 6.69 3.62
N ASP A 63 11.31 7.97 3.24
CA ASP A 63 10.17 8.81 3.61
C ASP A 63 8.96 8.62 2.68
N TYR A 64 9.09 7.81 1.62
CA TYR A 64 8.05 7.53 0.63
C TYR A 64 7.35 8.82 0.14
N LEU A 65 6.04 8.95 0.32
CA LEU A 65 5.28 10.14 -0.07
C LEU A 65 5.71 11.41 0.67
N LEU A 66 6.19 11.31 1.92
CA LEU A 66 6.65 12.48 2.67
C LEU A 66 7.94 13.08 2.12
N SER A 67 8.61 12.39 1.18
CA SER A 67 9.72 12.95 0.41
C SER A 67 9.33 14.09 -0.53
N GLU A 68 8.02 14.33 -0.75
CA GLU A 68 7.50 15.54 -1.41
C GLU A 68 7.59 16.80 -0.52
N GLY A 69 8.06 16.66 0.73
CA GLY A 69 8.28 17.77 1.65
C GLY A 69 7.02 18.25 2.37
N GLU A 70 7.11 19.47 2.91
CA GLU A 70 6.08 20.07 3.78
C GLU A 70 4.67 20.10 3.16
N PRO A 71 4.47 20.41 1.86
CA PRO A 71 3.13 20.39 1.28
C PRO A 71 2.44 19.02 1.38
N MET A 72 3.19 17.91 1.30
CA MET A 72 2.60 16.58 1.46
C MET A 72 2.37 16.25 2.93
N ARG A 73 3.32 16.59 3.81
CA ARG A 73 3.15 16.42 5.26
C ARG A 73 1.89 17.12 5.77
N ARG A 74 1.64 18.36 5.33
CA ARG A 74 0.41 19.11 5.66
C ARG A 74 -0.87 18.42 5.17
N ARG A 75 -0.85 17.74 4.02
CA ARG A 75 -2.01 16.98 3.51
C ARG A 75 -2.31 15.78 4.39
N PHE A 76 -1.29 15.04 4.83
CA PHE A 76 -1.48 13.95 5.79
C PHE A 76 -1.96 14.47 7.17
N ASP A 77 -1.41 15.59 7.65
CA ASP A 77 -1.83 16.21 8.91
C ASP A 77 -3.25 16.80 8.87
N ALA A 78 -3.76 17.16 7.68
CA ALA A 78 -5.12 17.64 7.52
C ALA A 78 -6.16 16.53 7.76
N VAL A 79 -5.76 15.26 7.70
CA VAL A 79 -6.63 14.13 8.02
C VAL A 79 -6.73 13.98 9.53
N ALA A 80 -7.86 14.41 10.09
CA ALA A 80 -8.21 14.23 11.51
C ALA A 80 -9.27 13.14 11.74
N ALA A 81 -9.90 12.64 10.67
CA ALA A 81 -10.90 11.58 10.77
C ALA A 81 -10.27 10.27 11.29
N PRO A 82 -11.02 9.42 12.01
CA PRO A 82 -10.56 8.07 12.34
C PRO A 82 -10.17 7.29 11.08
N VAL A 83 -9.08 6.53 11.16
CA VAL A 83 -8.58 5.71 10.04
C VAL A 83 -8.50 4.26 10.50
N LEU A 84 -9.13 3.35 9.78
CA LEU A 84 -8.94 1.91 9.94
C LEU A 84 -8.05 1.38 8.84
N GLY A 85 -6.92 0.79 9.22
CA GLY A 85 -6.00 0.12 8.31
C GLY A 85 -5.95 -1.37 8.56
N PHE A 86 -5.88 -2.16 7.48
CA PHE A 86 -5.62 -3.60 7.54
C PHE A 86 -4.26 -3.95 6.95
N SER A 87 -3.66 -5.03 7.42
CA SER A 87 -2.51 -5.72 6.81
C SER A 87 -2.69 -7.22 7.01
N PHE A 88 -2.24 -8.03 6.07
CA PHE A 88 -2.39 -9.49 6.13
C PHE A 88 -1.02 -10.16 6.15
N GLU A 89 -0.85 -11.18 6.97
CA GLU A 89 0.42 -11.89 7.12
C GLU A 89 0.90 -12.53 5.80
N ASP A 90 -0.05 -12.97 4.97
CA ASP A 90 0.20 -13.61 3.68
C ASP A 90 0.17 -12.65 2.48
N ASP A 91 0.17 -11.33 2.72
CA ASP A 91 0.36 -10.30 1.68
C ASP A 91 1.85 -10.10 1.37
N ALA A 92 2.32 -10.73 0.30
CA ALA A 92 3.69 -10.59 -0.18
C ALA A 92 3.96 -9.29 -0.96
N VAL A 93 2.92 -8.54 -1.34
CA VAL A 93 3.04 -7.32 -2.15
C VAL A 93 3.22 -6.10 -1.23
N ILE A 94 2.33 -5.95 -0.24
CA ILE A 94 2.35 -4.86 0.73
C ILE A 94 2.44 -5.44 2.15
N THR A 95 3.67 -5.51 2.65
CA THR A 95 4.00 -6.10 3.95
C THR A 95 3.52 -5.22 5.12
N LYS A 96 3.46 -5.80 6.33
CA LYS A 96 3.08 -5.07 7.55
C LYS A 96 3.90 -3.79 7.78
N PRO A 97 5.25 -3.78 7.67
CA PRO A 97 6.04 -2.55 7.82
C PRO A 97 5.68 -1.46 6.81
N ALA A 98 5.38 -1.84 5.56
CA ALA A 98 4.94 -0.89 4.54
C ALA A 98 3.60 -0.25 4.92
N VAL A 99 2.63 -1.05 5.36
CA VAL A 99 1.33 -0.53 5.80
C VAL A 99 1.48 0.38 7.02
N ASP A 100 2.27 -0.05 8.01
CA ASP A 100 2.47 0.69 9.24
C ASP A 100 3.16 2.05 8.98
N GLN A 101 4.14 2.10 8.07
CA GLN A 101 4.77 3.36 7.69
C GLN A 101 3.76 4.33 7.07
N LEU A 102 2.96 3.90 6.08
CA LEU A 102 1.99 4.78 5.42
C LEU A 102 0.97 5.34 6.43
N HIS A 103 0.46 4.48 7.32
CA HIS A 103 -0.52 4.90 8.30
C HIS A 103 0.08 5.80 9.38
N GLY A 104 1.37 5.65 9.69
CA GLY A 104 2.11 6.55 10.58
C GLY A 104 2.22 7.99 10.06
N PHE A 105 1.94 8.24 8.78
CA PHE A 105 1.93 9.60 8.24
C PHE A 105 0.72 10.41 8.73
N TYR A 106 -0.39 9.78 9.11
CA TYR A 106 -1.59 10.46 9.60
C TYR A 106 -1.48 10.89 11.07
N ARG A 107 -0.62 11.87 11.36
CA ARG A 107 -0.27 12.27 12.74
C ARG A 107 -1.44 12.81 13.57
N ARG A 108 -2.46 13.38 12.92
CA ARG A 108 -3.65 13.94 13.59
C ARG A 108 -4.87 13.03 13.55
N ALA A 109 -4.79 11.88 12.87
CA ALA A 109 -5.87 10.91 12.83
C ALA A 109 -5.74 9.92 14.00
N ARG A 110 -6.89 9.46 14.51
CA ARG A 110 -6.90 8.24 15.33
C ARG A 110 -6.80 7.03 14.40
N VAL A 111 -5.59 6.51 14.24
CA VAL A 111 -5.32 5.33 13.42
C VAL A 111 -5.53 4.06 14.24
N GLU A 112 -6.39 3.17 13.74
CA GLU A 112 -6.55 1.80 14.21
C GLU A 112 -5.93 0.84 13.19
N ARG A 113 -4.94 0.06 13.62
CA ARG A 113 -4.24 -0.93 12.78
C ARG A 113 -4.67 -2.33 13.16
N ARG A 114 -5.13 -3.10 12.18
CA ARG A 114 -5.45 -4.53 12.33
C ARG A 114 -4.51 -5.35 11.44
N HIS A 115 -3.67 -6.17 12.06
CA HIS A 115 -2.86 -7.15 11.36
C HIS A 115 -3.46 -8.53 11.58
N LEU A 116 -3.75 -9.26 10.50
CA LEU A 116 -4.49 -10.52 10.56
C LEU A 116 -3.73 -11.60 9.80
N ALA A 117 -3.58 -12.76 10.43
CA ALA A 117 -3.29 -14.00 9.74
C ALA A 117 -4.56 -14.54 9.06
N PRO A 118 -4.46 -15.36 8.00
CA PRO A 118 -5.63 -15.98 7.38
C PRO A 118 -6.53 -16.73 8.37
N ALA A 119 -5.92 -17.40 9.36
CA ALA A 119 -6.62 -18.15 10.40
C ALA A 119 -7.54 -17.26 11.26
N ASP A 120 -7.15 -16.00 11.54
CA ASP A 120 -7.97 -15.04 12.29
C ASP A 120 -9.28 -14.70 11.57
N ALA A 121 -9.29 -14.84 10.24
CA ALA A 121 -10.47 -14.64 9.40
C ALA A 121 -11.17 -15.95 9.01
N GLY A 122 -10.75 -17.11 9.56
CA GLY A 122 -11.28 -18.41 9.17
C GLY A 122 -10.96 -18.79 7.71
N ARG A 123 -9.87 -18.27 7.14
CA ARG A 123 -9.49 -18.44 5.74
C ARG A 123 -8.17 -19.18 5.61
N ARG A 124 -8.03 -19.93 4.53
CA ARG A 124 -6.74 -20.55 4.15
C ARG A 124 -5.75 -19.52 3.60
N ARG A 125 -6.23 -18.48 2.93
CA ARG A 125 -5.45 -17.41 2.32
C ARG A 125 -6.29 -16.14 2.19
N ILE A 126 -5.68 -14.98 2.43
CA ILE A 126 -6.23 -13.65 2.12
C ILE A 126 -5.33 -13.02 1.03
N GLY A 127 -4.06 -12.81 1.33
CA GLY A 127 -3.11 -12.15 0.45
C GLY A 127 -3.51 -10.71 0.12
N HIS A 128 -2.91 -10.15 -0.92
CA HIS A 128 -3.05 -8.72 -1.25
C HIS A 128 -4.50 -8.31 -1.60
N PHE A 129 -5.17 -9.08 -2.44
CA PHE A 129 -6.51 -8.76 -2.93
C PHE A 129 -7.64 -9.50 -2.18
N GLY A 130 -7.33 -10.44 -1.29
CA GLY A 130 -8.36 -11.28 -0.65
C GLY A 130 -9.33 -10.50 0.23
N TYR A 131 -8.97 -9.30 0.70
CA TYR A 131 -9.94 -8.43 1.35
C TYR A 131 -11.13 -8.13 0.44
N PHE A 132 -10.94 -8.00 -0.88
CA PHE A 132 -12.02 -7.68 -1.82
C PHE A 132 -12.75 -8.91 -2.37
N SER A 133 -12.43 -10.12 -1.91
CA SER A 133 -13.17 -11.30 -2.32
C SER A 133 -14.52 -11.41 -1.60
N PRO A 134 -15.52 -12.07 -2.21
CA PRO A 134 -16.83 -12.30 -1.57
C PRO A 134 -16.75 -13.02 -0.22
N GLU A 135 -15.70 -13.84 0.03
CA GLU A 135 -15.52 -14.53 1.32
C GLU A 135 -15.32 -13.55 2.50
N SER A 136 -14.89 -12.32 2.22
CA SER A 136 -14.74 -11.27 3.24
C SER A 136 -16.07 -10.66 3.67
N ARG A 137 -17.17 -10.93 2.97
CA ARG A 137 -18.48 -10.28 3.17
C ARG A 137 -19.00 -10.40 4.59
N ASP A 138 -18.99 -11.60 5.16
CA ASP A 138 -19.63 -11.86 6.45
C ASP A 138 -18.66 -11.76 7.65
N GLY A 139 -17.37 -11.57 7.39
CA GLY A 139 -16.35 -11.30 8.41
C GLY A 139 -15.78 -9.88 8.27
N LEU A 140 -14.64 -9.76 7.60
CA LEU A 140 -13.87 -8.51 7.45
C LEU A 140 -14.70 -7.29 7.04
N TRP A 141 -15.66 -7.45 6.12
CA TRP A 141 -16.51 -6.34 5.67
C TRP A 141 -17.58 -5.99 6.70
N ARG A 142 -18.20 -6.97 7.36
CA ARG A 142 -19.14 -6.70 8.47
C ARG A 142 -18.43 -6.00 9.62
N ASP A 143 -17.22 -6.42 9.96
CA ASP A 143 -16.40 -5.76 10.99
C ASP A 143 -16.05 -4.33 10.61
N THR A 144 -15.69 -4.10 9.34
CA THR A 144 -15.40 -2.76 8.82
C THR A 144 -16.66 -1.89 8.84
N LEU A 145 -17.82 -2.44 8.47
CA LEU A 145 -19.10 -1.73 8.52
C LEU A 145 -19.51 -1.40 9.97
N ALA A 146 -19.32 -2.34 10.90
CA ALA A 146 -19.57 -2.11 12.32
C ALA A 146 -18.65 -1.01 12.87
N TRP A 147 -17.37 -1.01 12.48
CA TRP A 147 -16.43 0.04 12.83
C TRP A 147 -16.87 1.40 12.30
N LEU A 148 -17.27 1.48 11.01
CA LEU A 148 -17.78 2.73 10.41
C LEU A 148 -19.02 3.25 11.15
N ARG A 149 -19.99 2.37 11.44
CA ARG A 149 -21.22 2.72 12.17
C ARG A 149 -20.94 3.16 13.60
N GLY A 150 -20.01 2.49 14.30
CA GLY A 150 -19.60 2.85 15.65
C GLY A 150 -18.89 4.21 15.74
N LYS A 151 -18.37 4.74 14.62
CA LYS A 151 -17.82 6.10 14.52
C LYS A 151 -18.84 7.13 14.07
N ALA A 152 -19.84 6.75 13.26
CA ALA A 152 -20.94 7.63 12.86
C ALA A 152 -21.91 7.98 14.00
N ALA A 153 -21.94 7.16 15.06
CA ALA A 153 -22.80 7.37 16.22
C ALA A 153 -22.17 8.24 17.34
N ARG A 154 -21.06 8.96 17.06
CA ARG A 154 -20.36 9.82 18.01
C ARG A 154 -20.12 11.21 17.45
#